data_AF-A0A7V8EEK6-F1
#
_entry.id   AF-A0A7V8EEK6-F1
#
_cell.length_a   1.000
_cell.length_b   1.000
_cell.length_c   1.000
_cell.angle_alpha   90.00
_cell.angle_beta   90.00
_cell.angle_gamma   90.00
#
_symmetry.space_group_name_H-M   'P 1'
#
loop_
_entity.id
_entity.type
_entity.pdbx_description
1 polymer ?
#
loop_
_entity_poly.entity_id
_entity_poly.type
_entity_poly.pdbx_seq_one_letter_code
_entity_poly.pdbx_strand_id
1 'polypeptide(L)'
;MKNLKIAVLALACVVAATGCREEKSLNEAGLSEATYEPSGVAVQPMVYPGMDNTVFKVRGKFKDPQLPQPWHQPKTWVVYMAAPGWTNGGFPIVDRLSTDAVAISKVFDFTWKNHLRDQVKVAWLQYDPNPNPRFMDDLKVVPDNFIPLFLKPAGPQVDYYIYSPSARHAAGQGVMQYDRWLKPFLRFAKKQGDDYVANNDFQRSRGFDDVNGKYWDNWARHWFIVNPEGEVVDAYFSNLGNNYIQGAERPINSLIHHLKLDSASLVIPKLVNYQYQSLYTAPYWNKVDAEVRDVLEIGGASK
;
A
#
# COMPACT_ATOMS: atom_id res chain seq x y z
N MET A 1 -59.71 40.58 -1.65
CA MET A 1 -58.24 40.38 -1.67
C MET A 1 -57.77 39.19 -0.81
N LYS A 2 -58.42 38.01 -0.88
CA LYS A 2 -58.01 36.82 -0.09
C LYS A 2 -57.40 35.69 -0.93
N ASN A 3 -57.57 35.72 -2.25
CA ASN A 3 -57.14 34.62 -3.13
C ASN A 3 -55.76 34.83 -3.78
N LEU A 4 -55.20 36.05 -3.69
CA LEU A 4 -53.88 36.36 -4.28
C LEU A 4 -52.71 35.90 -3.39
N LYS A 5 -52.91 35.83 -2.06
CA LYS A 5 -51.86 35.46 -1.10
C LYS A 5 -51.57 33.95 -1.07
N ILE A 6 -52.52 33.12 -1.50
CA ILE A 6 -52.37 31.65 -1.53
C ILE A 6 -51.60 31.22 -2.79
N ALA A 7 -51.79 31.91 -3.92
CA ALA A 7 -51.06 31.63 -5.15
C ALA A 7 -49.56 31.94 -5.05
N VAL A 8 -49.18 33.00 -4.31
CA VAL A 8 -47.77 33.38 -4.11
C VAL A 8 -47.04 32.41 -3.16
N LEU A 9 -47.74 31.83 -2.18
CA LEU A 9 -47.15 30.83 -1.29
C LEU A 9 -46.92 29.49 -2.00
N ALA A 10 -47.83 29.08 -2.88
CA ALA A 10 -47.68 27.86 -3.66
C ALA A 10 -46.54 27.96 -4.70
N LEU A 11 -46.33 29.15 -5.29
CA LEU A 11 -45.25 29.37 -6.24
C LEU A 11 -43.86 29.40 -5.56
N ALA A 12 -43.76 29.91 -4.33
CA ALA A 12 -42.51 29.91 -3.56
C ALA A 12 -42.06 28.50 -3.13
N CYS A 13 -43.01 27.59 -2.85
CA CYS A 13 -42.69 26.20 -2.51
C CYS A 13 -42.17 25.38 -3.71
N VAL A 14 -42.57 25.73 -4.94
CA VAL A 14 -42.06 25.08 -6.15
C VAL A 14 -40.63 25.55 -6.47
N VAL A 15 -40.32 26.83 -6.26
CA VAL A 15 -38.97 27.38 -6.48
C VAL A 15 -37.97 26.91 -5.41
N ALA A 16 -38.43 26.66 -4.18
CA ALA A 16 -37.59 26.06 -3.12
C ALA A 16 -37.36 24.54 -3.32
N ALA A 17 -38.25 23.84 -4.04
CA ALA A 17 -38.10 22.42 -4.37
C ALA A 17 -37.26 22.18 -5.64
N THR A 18 -37.03 23.20 -6.46
CA THR A 18 -36.05 23.18 -7.57
C THR A 18 -34.66 23.66 -7.18
N GLY A 19 -34.40 23.86 -5.87
CA GLY A 19 -33.03 23.88 -5.38
C GLY A 19 -32.42 22.56 -5.78
N CYS A 20 -31.63 22.56 -6.86
CA CYS A 20 -30.94 21.40 -7.40
C CYS A 20 -30.22 20.72 -6.24
N ARG A 21 -30.86 19.71 -5.66
CA ARG A 21 -30.18 18.70 -4.88
C ARG A 21 -29.36 18.02 -5.94
N GLU A 22 -28.14 18.53 -6.18
CA GLU A 22 -27.17 17.86 -7.02
C GLU A 22 -27.15 16.43 -6.51
N GLU A 23 -27.70 15.51 -7.31
CA GLU A 23 -27.59 14.10 -7.01
C GLU A 23 -26.10 13.85 -6.84
N LYS A 24 -25.73 13.36 -5.66
CA LYS A 24 -24.33 13.17 -5.33
C LYS A 24 -23.75 12.23 -6.37
N SER A 25 -22.85 12.75 -7.21
CA SER A 25 -22.23 11.98 -8.29
C SER A 25 -21.74 10.64 -7.76
N LEU A 26 -22.02 9.55 -8.48
CA LEU A 26 -21.47 8.24 -8.13
C LEU A 26 -19.94 8.27 -8.13
N ASN A 27 -19.36 9.11 -9.00
CA ASN A 27 -17.95 9.41 -9.05
C ASN A 27 -17.63 10.72 -8.32
N GLU A 28 -17.50 10.65 -7.00
CA GLU A 28 -17.17 11.82 -6.16
C GLU A 28 -15.69 12.26 -6.31
N ALA A 29 -14.83 11.37 -6.82
CA ALA A 29 -13.41 11.63 -6.96
C ALA A 29 -13.02 12.24 -8.32
N GLY A 30 -13.92 12.23 -9.31
CA GLY A 30 -13.65 12.69 -10.66
C GLY A 30 -12.65 11.82 -11.44
N LEU A 31 -12.50 10.54 -11.08
CA LEU A 31 -11.56 9.65 -11.76
C LEU A 31 -12.15 9.10 -13.05
N SER A 32 -11.34 9.06 -14.11
CA SER A 32 -11.74 8.58 -15.43
C SER A 32 -10.50 8.26 -16.26
N GLU A 33 -10.72 7.67 -17.44
CA GLU A 33 -9.66 7.47 -18.43
C GLU A 33 -8.88 8.77 -18.72
N ALA A 34 -9.55 9.91 -18.75
CA ALA A 34 -8.92 11.20 -19.02
C ALA A 34 -8.00 11.69 -17.88
N THR A 35 -8.17 11.17 -16.66
CA THR A 35 -7.34 11.52 -15.50
C THR A 35 -6.30 10.44 -15.20
N TYR A 36 -6.24 9.38 -16.01
CA TYR A 36 -5.25 8.32 -15.85
C TYR A 36 -3.85 8.84 -16.15
N GLU A 37 -2.92 8.56 -15.24
CA GLU A 37 -1.51 8.83 -15.43
C GLU A 37 -0.76 7.50 -15.37
N PRO A 38 -0.13 7.06 -16.47
CA PRO A 38 0.65 5.83 -16.47
C PRO A 38 1.87 5.96 -15.57
N SER A 39 2.21 4.89 -14.85
CA SER A 39 3.40 4.87 -14.01
C SER A 39 4.70 4.97 -14.82
N GLY A 40 4.67 4.54 -16.09
CA GLY A 40 5.85 4.45 -16.97
C GLY A 40 6.76 3.27 -16.62
N VAL A 41 6.25 2.28 -15.90
CA VAL A 41 6.97 1.05 -15.58
C VAL A 41 7.10 0.15 -16.82
N ALA A 42 8.21 -0.57 -16.95
CA ALA A 42 8.29 -1.66 -17.92
C ALA A 42 7.47 -2.84 -17.39
N VAL A 43 6.58 -3.39 -18.23
CA VAL A 43 5.78 -4.57 -17.87
C VAL A 43 6.72 -5.73 -17.58
N GLN A 44 6.65 -6.26 -16.36
CA GLN A 44 7.52 -7.35 -15.92
C GLN A 44 6.87 -8.13 -14.76
N PRO A 45 7.28 -9.38 -14.51
CA PRO A 45 6.71 -10.19 -13.43
C PRO A 45 6.81 -9.52 -12.06
N MET A 46 5.76 -9.68 -11.24
CA MET A 46 5.81 -9.28 -9.84
C MET A 46 6.80 -10.16 -9.08
N VAL A 47 7.72 -9.52 -8.36
CA VAL A 47 8.70 -10.20 -7.51
C VAL A 47 8.47 -9.79 -6.06
N TYR A 48 8.61 -10.75 -5.16
CA TYR A 48 8.41 -10.59 -3.73
C TYR A 48 9.77 -10.58 -3.02
N PRO A 49 10.08 -9.57 -2.19
CA PRO A 49 11.41 -9.43 -1.61
C PRO A 49 11.74 -10.51 -0.59
N GLY A 50 10.73 -11.12 0.03
CA GLY A 50 10.90 -12.27 0.92
C GLY A 50 11.21 -13.59 0.22
N MET A 51 11.18 -13.64 -1.12
CA MET A 51 11.40 -14.86 -1.91
C MET A 51 10.59 -16.04 -1.34
N ASP A 52 11.23 -17.18 -1.03
CA ASP A 52 10.60 -18.38 -0.47
C ASP A 52 10.00 -18.18 0.93
N ASN A 53 10.34 -17.08 1.61
CA ASN A 53 9.76 -16.69 2.90
C ASN A 53 8.47 -15.86 2.75
N THR A 54 7.95 -15.71 1.52
CA THR A 54 6.72 -14.96 1.27
C THR A 54 5.49 -15.81 1.60
N VAL A 55 4.71 -15.35 2.56
CA VAL A 55 3.54 -16.07 3.07
C VAL A 55 2.33 -15.16 3.24
N PHE A 56 1.13 -15.74 3.30
CA PHE A 56 -0.12 -14.97 3.37
C PHE A 56 -1.19 -15.56 4.31
N LYS A 57 -2.15 -14.70 4.67
CA LYS A 57 -3.46 -15.07 5.23
C LYS A 57 -4.59 -14.44 4.41
N VAL A 58 -5.72 -15.15 4.34
CA VAL A 58 -6.96 -14.68 3.68
C VAL A 58 -7.81 -13.87 4.65
N ARG A 59 -8.55 -12.89 4.11
CA ARG A 59 -9.58 -12.14 4.84
C ARG A 59 -10.48 -13.05 5.67
N GLY A 60 -10.81 -12.63 6.88
CA GLY A 60 -11.70 -13.36 7.78
C GLY A 60 -11.04 -14.55 8.49
N LYS A 61 -9.87 -15.02 8.01
CA LYS A 61 -9.07 -16.06 8.64
C LYS A 61 -7.86 -15.53 9.41
N PHE A 62 -7.81 -14.22 9.65
CA PHE A 62 -6.66 -13.59 10.29
C PHE A 62 -6.42 -14.09 11.72
N LYS A 63 -7.50 -14.42 12.44
CA LYS A 63 -7.48 -15.02 13.78
C LYS A 63 -7.29 -16.53 13.79
N ASP A 64 -7.38 -17.19 12.63
CA ASP A 64 -7.24 -18.63 12.58
C ASP A 64 -5.77 -18.96 12.89
N PRO A 65 -5.50 -19.91 13.80
CA PRO A 65 -4.14 -20.34 14.14
C PRO A 65 -3.48 -21.16 13.00
N GLN A 66 -4.11 -21.22 11.82
CA GLN A 66 -3.53 -21.85 10.65
C GLN A 66 -2.23 -21.13 10.27
N LEU A 67 -1.23 -21.95 9.94
CA LEU A 67 0.07 -21.47 9.49
C LEU A 67 -0.10 -20.62 8.22
N PRO A 68 0.60 -19.47 8.13
CA PRO A 68 0.68 -18.72 6.89
C PRO A 68 1.05 -19.65 5.73
N GLN A 69 0.33 -19.53 4.62
CA GLN A 69 0.55 -20.37 3.45
C GLN A 69 1.55 -19.70 2.51
N PRO A 70 2.32 -20.45 1.69
CA PRO A 70 3.12 -19.86 0.62
C PRO A 70 2.25 -19.02 -0.32
N TRP A 71 2.72 -17.82 -0.67
CA TRP A 71 1.98 -16.96 -1.59
C TRP A 71 2.21 -17.36 -3.05
N HIS A 72 1.11 -17.44 -3.79
CA HIS A 72 1.13 -17.56 -5.24
C HIS A 72 0.14 -16.55 -5.83
N GLN A 73 0.58 -15.84 -6.86
CA GLN A 73 -0.27 -14.90 -7.61
C GLN A 73 -1.52 -15.62 -8.14
N PRO A 74 -2.74 -15.13 -7.84
CA PRO A 74 -3.96 -15.68 -8.42
C PRO A 74 -4.10 -15.27 -9.89
N LYS A 75 -4.90 -16.03 -10.67
CA LYS A 75 -5.26 -15.70 -12.06
C LYS A 75 -6.36 -14.62 -12.14
N THR A 76 -6.19 -13.57 -11.37
CA THR A 76 -7.06 -12.39 -11.31
C THR A 76 -6.16 -11.17 -11.25
N TRP A 77 -6.72 -10.00 -11.53
CA TRP A 77 -6.04 -8.75 -11.22
C TRP A 77 -5.79 -8.67 -9.71
N VAL A 78 -4.62 -8.16 -9.31
CA VAL A 78 -4.32 -7.90 -7.91
C VAL A 78 -3.74 -6.50 -7.77
N VAL A 79 -4.37 -5.71 -6.88
CA VAL A 79 -3.79 -4.45 -6.41
C VAL A 79 -3.05 -4.72 -5.12
N TYR A 80 -1.73 -4.61 -5.15
CA TYR A 80 -0.89 -4.67 -3.96
C TYR A 80 -0.66 -3.26 -3.43
N MET A 81 -0.98 -3.06 -2.16
CA MET A 81 -0.41 -1.95 -1.39
C MET A 81 0.73 -2.49 -0.55
N ALA A 82 1.95 -2.22 -0.98
CA ALA A 82 3.14 -2.48 -0.21
C ALA A 82 3.30 -1.40 0.85
N ALA A 83 3.24 -1.74 2.13
CA ALA A 83 3.36 -0.75 3.21
C ALA A 83 4.05 -1.36 4.43
N PRO A 84 4.91 -0.59 5.13
CA PRO A 84 5.58 -1.08 6.32
C PRO A 84 4.62 -1.09 7.52
N GLY A 85 4.69 -2.15 8.32
CA GLY A 85 3.89 -2.33 9.54
C GLY A 85 4.56 -1.82 10.82
N TRP A 86 5.88 -1.80 10.88
CA TRP A 86 6.67 -1.69 12.12
C TRP A 86 7.76 -0.61 12.11
N THR A 87 7.90 0.18 11.04
CA THR A 87 8.87 1.30 10.99
C THR A 87 8.47 2.48 11.89
N ASN A 88 9.45 3.13 12.54
CA ASN A 88 9.25 4.16 13.59
C ASN A 88 9.59 5.60 13.14
N GLY A 89 9.47 5.91 11.84
CA GLY A 89 9.96 7.16 11.28
C GLY A 89 8.99 8.35 11.27
N GLY A 90 8.46 8.79 12.42
CA GLY A 90 7.88 10.14 12.60
C GLY A 90 6.33 10.28 12.66
N PHE A 91 5.88 11.46 13.15
CA PHE A 91 4.52 11.90 13.60
C PHE A 91 3.42 10.82 13.54
N PRO A 92 2.88 10.42 14.71
CA PRO A 92 2.64 9.07 15.22
C PRO A 92 2.52 7.93 14.19
N ILE A 93 3.19 6.80 14.46
CA ILE A 93 3.02 5.53 13.72
C ILE A 93 1.54 5.20 13.44
N VAL A 94 0.65 5.51 14.40
CA VAL A 94 -0.80 5.34 14.30
C VAL A 94 -1.42 6.15 13.15
N ASP A 95 -0.99 7.40 12.92
CA ASP A 95 -1.56 8.29 11.90
C ASP A 95 -1.17 7.84 10.48
N ARG A 96 0.09 7.45 10.30
CA ARG A 96 0.57 6.80 9.05
C ARG A 96 -0.26 5.57 8.74
N LEU A 97 -0.33 4.66 9.71
CA LEU A 97 -0.98 3.37 9.52
C LEU A 97 -2.48 3.52 9.30
N SER A 98 -3.12 4.48 9.97
CA SER A 98 -4.51 4.85 9.71
C SER A 98 -4.68 5.36 8.28
N THR A 99 -3.76 6.19 7.80
CA THR A 99 -3.77 6.68 6.41
C THR A 99 -3.62 5.55 5.39
N ASP A 100 -2.74 4.58 5.65
CA ASP A 100 -2.56 3.40 4.79
C ASP A 100 -3.78 2.48 4.82
N ALA A 101 -4.34 2.23 6.01
CA ALA A 101 -5.55 1.45 6.17
C ALA A 101 -6.76 2.09 5.47
N VAL A 102 -6.89 3.41 5.55
CA VAL A 102 -7.94 4.15 4.82
C VAL A 102 -7.71 4.06 3.31
N ALA A 103 -6.48 4.27 2.84
CA ALA A 103 -6.19 4.22 1.41
C ALA A 103 -6.50 2.85 0.80
N ILE A 104 -6.06 1.75 1.42
CA ILE A 104 -6.37 0.40 0.93
C ILE A 104 -7.87 0.08 1.02
N SER A 105 -8.54 0.54 2.08
CA SER A 105 -9.99 0.40 2.23
C SER A 105 -10.74 1.09 1.09
N LYS A 106 -10.28 2.24 0.59
CA LYS A 106 -10.92 2.90 -0.58
C LYS A 106 -10.82 2.07 -1.86
N VAL A 107 -9.69 1.40 -2.09
CA VAL A 107 -9.54 0.48 -3.23
C VAL A 107 -10.45 -0.74 -3.04
N PHE A 108 -10.47 -1.32 -1.84
CA PHE A 108 -11.35 -2.44 -1.52
C PHE A 108 -12.83 -2.08 -1.71
N ASP A 109 -13.27 -0.95 -1.17
CA ASP A 109 -14.63 -0.41 -1.33
C ASP A 109 -14.98 -0.20 -2.80
N PHE A 110 -14.05 0.34 -3.60
CA PHE A 110 -14.25 0.52 -5.03
C PHE A 110 -14.50 -0.84 -5.72
N THR A 111 -13.67 -1.85 -5.45
CA THR A 111 -13.88 -3.19 -6.04
C THR A 111 -15.19 -3.83 -5.58
N TRP A 112 -15.60 -3.60 -4.32
CA TRP A 112 -16.83 -4.15 -3.76
C TRP A 112 -18.07 -3.48 -4.37
N LYS A 113 -18.12 -2.15 -4.34
CA LYS A 113 -19.29 -1.36 -4.77
C LYS A 113 -19.53 -1.43 -6.27
N ASN A 114 -18.49 -1.71 -7.06
CA ASN A 114 -18.59 -1.87 -8.51
C ASN A 114 -18.60 -3.34 -8.95
N HIS A 115 -18.81 -4.29 -8.03
CA HIS A 115 -18.93 -5.72 -8.33
C HIS A 115 -17.72 -6.33 -9.06
N LEU A 116 -16.51 -5.82 -8.82
CA LEU A 116 -15.27 -6.25 -9.48
C LEU A 116 -14.57 -7.41 -8.76
N ARG A 117 -15.09 -7.91 -7.64
CA ARG A 117 -14.39 -8.83 -6.73
C ARG A 117 -14.02 -10.19 -7.33
N ASP A 118 -14.69 -10.61 -8.39
CA ASP A 118 -14.36 -11.86 -9.09
C ASP A 118 -13.19 -11.67 -10.08
N GLN A 119 -12.90 -10.43 -10.45
CA GLN A 119 -11.86 -10.05 -11.41
C GLN A 119 -10.65 -9.41 -10.74
N VAL A 120 -10.86 -8.69 -9.63
CA VAL A 120 -9.87 -7.90 -8.91
C VAL A 120 -9.82 -8.32 -7.45
N LYS A 121 -8.62 -8.58 -6.96
CA LYS A 121 -8.31 -8.76 -5.54
C LYS A 121 -7.47 -7.62 -5.01
N VAL A 122 -7.62 -7.32 -3.73
CA VAL A 122 -6.85 -6.28 -3.04
C VAL A 122 -5.98 -6.94 -1.99
N ALA A 123 -4.69 -6.65 -1.98
CA ALA A 123 -3.71 -7.26 -1.09
C ALA A 123 -2.89 -6.21 -0.33
N TRP A 124 -2.73 -6.42 0.97
CA TRP A 124 -1.70 -5.73 1.75
C TRP A 124 -0.40 -6.53 1.65
N LEU A 125 0.70 -5.88 1.27
CA LEU A 125 2.04 -6.48 1.22
C LEU A 125 2.93 -5.81 2.27
N GLN A 126 3.13 -6.47 3.42
CA GLN A 126 4.07 -6.00 4.42
C GLN A 126 5.48 -6.42 4.04
N TYR A 127 6.34 -5.43 3.81
CA TYR A 127 7.71 -5.67 3.34
C TYR A 127 8.80 -5.38 4.37
N ASP A 128 8.46 -4.79 5.50
CA ASP A 128 9.41 -4.58 6.57
C ASP A 128 9.52 -5.82 7.48
N PRO A 129 10.74 -6.16 7.93
CA PRO A 129 10.92 -7.26 8.85
C PRO A 129 10.10 -7.06 10.11
N ASN A 130 9.46 -8.12 10.56
CA ASN A 130 8.82 -8.11 11.86
C ASN A 130 9.87 -7.90 12.98
N PRO A 131 9.47 -7.28 14.11
CA PRO A 131 10.34 -7.16 15.27
C PRO A 131 10.67 -8.52 15.91
N ASN A 132 11.75 -8.55 16.71
CA ASN A 132 12.41 -9.71 17.36
C ASN A 132 11.53 -11.00 17.49
N PRO A 133 12.06 -12.20 17.16
CA PRO A 133 11.39 -13.50 17.31
C PRO A 133 10.69 -13.74 18.66
N ARG A 134 11.13 -13.12 19.77
CA ARG A 134 10.43 -13.22 21.06
C ARG A 134 9.03 -12.58 21.08
N PHE A 135 8.74 -11.68 20.13
CA PHE A 135 7.40 -11.10 19.91
C PHE A 135 6.68 -11.72 18.69
N MET A 136 7.37 -12.63 18.01
CA MET A 136 6.98 -13.29 16.78
C MET A 136 7.19 -14.78 17.01
N ASP A 137 6.26 -15.43 17.71
CA ASP A 137 6.28 -16.89 17.85
C ASP A 137 6.53 -17.52 16.48
N ASP A 138 7.33 -18.60 16.48
CA ASP A 138 7.77 -19.39 15.33
C ASP A 138 6.84 -19.26 14.10
N LEU A 139 7.40 -18.92 12.92
CA LEU A 139 6.66 -18.87 11.65
C LEU A 139 5.90 -20.18 11.35
N LYS A 140 6.30 -21.30 11.98
CA LYS A 140 5.65 -22.61 11.94
C LYS A 140 4.55 -22.81 12.99
N VAL A 141 4.23 -21.82 13.82
CA VAL A 141 3.22 -21.90 14.91
C VAL A 141 2.32 -20.64 15.01
N VAL A 142 2.63 -19.53 14.33
CA VAL A 142 2.12 -18.17 14.64
C VAL A 142 0.59 -18.05 14.92
N PRO A 143 0.19 -17.87 16.20
CA PRO A 143 -1.08 -17.26 16.56
C PRO A 143 -0.93 -15.73 16.52
N ASP A 144 -1.86 -15.03 15.87
CA ASP A 144 -2.08 -13.57 15.83
C ASP A 144 -0.88 -12.60 15.57
N ASN A 145 0.37 -12.85 15.96
CA ASN A 145 1.51 -11.92 15.93
C ASN A 145 2.07 -11.60 14.54
N PHE A 146 1.69 -12.39 13.53
CA PHE A 146 2.03 -12.19 12.12
C PHE A 146 1.49 -10.87 11.54
N ILE A 147 0.33 -10.43 12.03
CA ILE A 147 -0.32 -9.19 11.62
C ILE A 147 -0.04 -8.14 12.70
N PRO A 148 0.42 -6.92 12.34
CA PRO A 148 0.61 -5.85 13.29
C PRO A 148 -0.61 -5.62 14.18
N LEU A 149 -0.37 -5.41 15.48
CA LEU A 149 -1.42 -5.31 16.51
C LEU A 149 -2.54 -4.31 16.15
N PHE A 150 -2.21 -3.20 15.50
CA PHE A 150 -3.19 -2.17 15.13
C PHE A 150 -4.09 -2.57 13.94
N LEU A 151 -3.68 -3.57 13.15
CA LEU A 151 -4.54 -4.19 12.14
C LEU A 151 -5.40 -5.30 12.74
N LYS A 152 -5.20 -5.68 14.01
CA LYS A 152 -6.08 -6.63 14.71
C LYS A 152 -7.33 -5.91 15.21
N PRO A 153 -8.46 -6.61 15.40
CA PRO A 153 -8.65 -8.05 15.21
C PRO A 153 -9.05 -8.48 13.78
N ALA A 154 -9.31 -7.53 12.87
CA ALA A 154 -9.98 -7.81 11.59
C ALA A 154 -9.06 -7.75 10.35
N GLY A 155 -7.77 -7.45 10.51
CA GLY A 155 -6.85 -7.11 9.44
C GLY A 155 -7.17 -5.77 8.75
N PRO A 156 -6.35 -5.33 7.79
CA PRO A 156 -6.78 -4.30 6.86
C PRO A 156 -7.96 -4.83 6.02
N GLN A 157 -8.76 -3.91 5.45
CA GLN A 157 -9.86 -4.29 4.55
C GLN A 157 -9.30 -4.73 3.19
N VAL A 158 -8.80 -5.97 3.14
CA VAL A 158 -8.16 -6.59 1.97
C VAL A 158 -8.57 -8.04 1.84
N ASP A 159 -8.44 -8.62 0.65
CA ASP A 159 -8.64 -10.05 0.40
C ASP A 159 -7.49 -10.88 0.97
N TYR A 160 -6.25 -10.37 0.86
CA TYR A 160 -5.04 -11.04 1.31
C TYR A 160 -4.16 -10.09 2.12
N TYR A 161 -3.63 -10.60 3.23
CA TYR A 161 -2.52 -10.00 3.94
C TYR A 161 -1.29 -10.86 3.69
N ILE A 162 -0.26 -10.28 3.07
CA ILE A 162 0.97 -10.95 2.64
C ILE A 162 2.13 -10.35 3.41
N TYR A 163 3.00 -11.22 3.94
CA TYR A 163 4.28 -10.85 4.52
C TYR A 163 5.39 -11.32 3.61
N SER A 164 6.24 -10.38 3.20
CA SER A 164 7.37 -10.64 2.33
C SER A 164 8.51 -9.71 2.73
N PRO A 165 9.37 -10.08 3.70
CA PRO A 165 10.35 -9.15 4.25
C PRO A 165 11.44 -8.80 3.24
N SER A 166 11.81 -7.53 3.22
CA SER A 166 12.98 -6.99 2.49
C SER A 166 14.08 -6.59 3.48
N ALA A 167 15.32 -6.56 3.00
CA ALA A 167 16.45 -6.07 3.78
C ALA A 167 16.82 -4.65 3.38
N ARG A 168 17.06 -3.77 4.36
CA ARG A 168 17.57 -2.42 4.09
C ARG A 168 19.02 -2.44 3.61
N HIS A 169 19.87 -3.21 4.28
CA HIS A 169 21.29 -3.39 3.96
C HIS A 169 21.56 -4.86 3.60
N ALA A 170 22.79 -5.19 3.18
CA ALA A 170 23.16 -6.52 2.71
C ALA A 170 22.58 -7.65 3.59
N ALA A 171 21.79 -8.50 2.93
CA ALA A 171 20.87 -9.44 3.55
C ALA A 171 21.59 -10.70 4.07
N GLY A 172 21.07 -11.25 5.16
CA GLY A 172 21.21 -12.69 5.43
C GLY A 172 20.57 -13.53 4.32
N GLN A 173 20.75 -14.85 4.38
CA GLN A 173 20.22 -15.77 3.36
C GLN A 173 18.69 -15.63 3.19
N GLY A 174 18.21 -15.57 1.94
CA GLY A 174 16.78 -15.75 1.61
C GLY A 174 15.89 -14.50 1.59
N VAL A 175 16.44 -13.27 1.60
CA VAL A 175 15.67 -12.02 1.38
C VAL A 175 16.37 -11.07 0.41
N MET A 176 15.59 -10.31 -0.37
CA MET A 176 16.07 -9.31 -1.32
C MET A 176 16.32 -7.97 -0.63
N GLN A 177 17.31 -7.24 -1.12
CA GLN A 177 17.50 -5.85 -0.73
C GLN A 177 16.35 -4.97 -1.24
N TYR A 178 15.95 -3.99 -0.45
CA TYR A 178 14.85 -3.10 -0.75
C TYR A 178 15.04 -2.32 -2.06
N ASP A 179 16.25 -1.84 -2.34
CA ASP A 179 16.56 -1.15 -3.60
C ASP A 179 16.43 -2.09 -4.80
N ARG A 180 17.03 -3.28 -4.73
CA ARG A 180 16.97 -4.30 -5.79
C ARG A 180 15.54 -4.70 -6.13
N TRP A 181 14.67 -4.71 -5.13
CA TRP A 181 13.26 -5.01 -5.35
C TRP A 181 12.53 -3.90 -6.11
N LEU A 182 12.74 -2.63 -5.73
CA LEU A 182 11.97 -1.52 -6.28
C LEU A 182 12.55 -0.95 -7.58
N LYS A 183 13.88 -0.91 -7.73
CA LYS A 183 14.57 -0.31 -8.88
C LYS A 183 14.01 -0.73 -10.25
N PRO A 184 13.69 -2.02 -10.50
CA PRO A 184 13.15 -2.44 -11.79
C PRO A 184 11.84 -1.75 -12.16
N PHE A 185 11.08 -1.27 -11.17
CA PHE A 185 9.76 -0.69 -11.37
C PHE A 185 9.75 0.84 -11.47
N LEU A 186 10.92 1.49 -11.36
CA LEU A 186 11.04 2.94 -11.35
C LEU A 186 11.27 3.49 -12.75
N ARG A 187 10.35 4.34 -13.23
CA ARG A 187 10.38 4.91 -14.59
C ARG A 187 11.68 5.62 -14.99
N PHE A 188 12.45 6.10 -14.01
CA PHE A 188 13.71 6.82 -14.25
C PHE A 188 14.94 5.93 -14.06
N ALA A 189 14.76 4.67 -13.66
CA ALA A 189 15.84 3.72 -13.52
C ALA A 189 16.12 3.04 -14.86
N LYS A 190 17.40 2.90 -15.20
CA LYS A 190 17.86 2.26 -16.43
C LYS A 190 18.74 1.07 -16.09
N LYS A 191 18.47 -0.06 -16.74
CA LYS A 191 19.30 -1.26 -16.58
C LYS A 191 20.72 -1.01 -17.11
N GLN A 192 21.73 -1.30 -16.29
CA GLN A 192 23.15 -1.23 -16.61
C GLN A 192 23.86 -2.46 -16.03
N GLY A 193 24.18 -3.43 -16.89
CA GLY A 193 24.64 -4.75 -16.45
C GLY A 193 23.55 -5.48 -15.66
N ASP A 194 23.90 -5.94 -14.46
CA ASP A 194 23.00 -6.67 -13.55
C ASP A 194 22.25 -5.76 -12.56
N ASP A 195 22.43 -4.44 -12.62
CA ASP A 195 21.77 -3.46 -11.75
C ASP A 195 20.95 -2.43 -12.57
N TYR A 196 20.19 -1.61 -11.85
CA TYR A 196 19.43 -0.48 -12.36
C TYR A 196 19.95 0.80 -11.71
N VAL A 197 20.36 1.76 -12.55
CA VAL A 197 20.93 3.04 -12.13
C VAL A 197 20.00 4.20 -12.49
N ALA A 198 20.19 5.35 -11.86
CA ALA A 198 19.44 6.56 -12.19
C ALA A 198 19.79 7.07 -13.59
N ASN A 199 18.77 7.31 -14.41
CA ASN A 199 18.88 7.94 -15.74
C ASN A 199 18.91 9.48 -15.67
N ASN A 200 18.91 10.08 -14.48
CA ASN A 200 19.01 11.53 -14.30
C ASN A 200 19.89 11.89 -13.09
N ASP A 201 20.54 13.06 -13.18
CA ASP A 201 21.50 13.52 -12.17
C ASP A 201 20.84 13.87 -10.84
N PHE A 202 19.57 14.26 -10.85
CA PHE A 202 18.83 14.54 -9.63
C PHE A 202 18.74 13.29 -8.74
N GLN A 203 18.27 12.16 -9.26
CA GLN A 203 18.17 10.93 -8.45
C GLN A 203 19.54 10.34 -8.13
N ARG A 204 20.51 10.46 -9.05
CA ARG A 204 21.90 10.09 -8.76
C ARG A 204 22.47 10.87 -7.57
N SER A 205 22.33 12.20 -7.58
CA SER A 205 22.83 13.06 -6.48
C SER A 205 22.11 12.86 -5.15
N ARG A 206 20.88 12.31 -5.17
CA ARG A 206 20.15 11.89 -3.96
C ARG A 206 20.62 10.56 -3.39
N GLY A 207 21.56 9.88 -4.04
CA GLY A 207 22.11 8.60 -3.61
C GLY A 207 21.32 7.39 -4.09
N PHE A 208 20.62 7.47 -5.24
CA PHE A 208 19.89 6.34 -5.82
C PHE A 208 20.81 5.16 -6.17
N ASP A 209 21.97 5.44 -6.75
CA ASP A 209 22.93 4.43 -7.21
C ASP A 209 23.70 3.78 -6.05
N ASP A 210 23.64 4.35 -4.85
CA ASP A 210 24.27 3.83 -3.63
C ASP A 210 23.24 3.09 -2.77
N VAL A 211 23.40 1.77 -2.62
CA VAL A 211 22.54 0.93 -1.77
C VAL A 211 22.50 1.42 -0.31
N ASN A 212 23.57 2.02 0.19
CA ASN A 212 23.63 2.58 1.54
C ASN A 212 23.23 4.07 1.59
N GLY A 213 22.90 4.65 0.44
CA GLY A 213 22.46 6.04 0.32
C GLY A 213 21.11 6.28 1.00
N LYS A 214 20.92 7.52 1.48
CA LYS A 214 19.69 7.96 2.17
C LYS A 214 18.43 7.87 1.33
N TYR A 215 18.56 7.74 0.01
CA TYR A 215 17.45 7.53 -0.90
C TYR A 215 16.58 6.34 -0.46
N TRP A 216 17.24 5.23 -0.13
CA TRP A 216 16.62 3.94 0.20
C TRP A 216 16.19 3.83 1.66
N ASP A 217 16.38 4.88 2.46
CA ASP A 217 15.81 4.98 3.79
C ASP A 217 14.31 5.30 3.74
N ASN A 218 13.73 5.66 2.61
CA ASN A 218 12.31 6.00 2.53
C ASN A 218 11.46 4.74 2.32
N TRP A 219 11.00 4.17 3.44
CA TRP A 219 10.14 2.99 3.46
C TRP A 219 8.70 3.47 3.63
N ALA A 220 8.01 3.73 2.52
CA ALA A 220 6.63 4.23 2.53
C ALA A 220 5.69 3.27 1.78
N ARG A 221 4.45 3.72 1.58
CA ARG A 221 3.48 3.00 0.77
C ARG A 221 3.86 2.97 -0.72
N HIS A 222 3.79 1.80 -1.35
CA HIS A 222 3.88 1.65 -2.80
C HIS A 222 2.66 0.88 -3.31
N TRP A 223 2.28 1.15 -4.56
CA TRP A 223 1.21 0.46 -5.25
C TRP A 223 1.80 -0.35 -6.40
N PHE A 224 1.41 -1.61 -6.52
CA PHE A 224 1.66 -2.44 -7.70
C PHE A 224 0.32 -2.96 -8.22
N ILE A 225 0.08 -2.78 -9.51
CA ILE A 225 -1.12 -3.23 -10.19
C ILE A 225 -0.69 -4.37 -11.10
N VAL A 226 -1.17 -5.57 -10.79
CA VAL A 226 -0.70 -6.82 -11.39
C VAL A 226 -1.84 -7.47 -12.16
N ASN A 227 -1.58 -7.82 -13.42
CA ASN A 227 -2.53 -8.49 -14.31
C ASN A 227 -2.69 -9.99 -13.95
N PRO A 228 -3.66 -10.70 -14.55
CA PRO A 228 -3.87 -12.13 -14.33
C PRO A 228 -2.67 -13.02 -14.71
N GLU A 229 -1.78 -12.54 -15.57
CA GLU A 229 -0.53 -13.20 -15.98
C GLU A 229 0.58 -13.05 -14.93
N GLY A 230 0.38 -12.21 -13.90
CA GLY A 230 1.35 -11.96 -12.84
C GLY A 230 2.38 -10.88 -13.15
N GLU A 231 2.11 -10.04 -14.16
CA GLU A 231 2.95 -8.93 -14.57
C GLU A 231 2.47 -7.62 -13.96
N VAL A 232 3.41 -6.83 -13.46
CA VAL A 232 3.16 -5.46 -12.98
C VAL A 232 2.97 -4.57 -14.20
N VAL A 233 1.76 -4.06 -14.40
CA VAL A 233 1.42 -3.14 -15.50
C VAL A 233 1.47 -1.67 -15.06
N ASP A 234 1.31 -1.41 -13.77
CA ASP A 234 1.53 -0.09 -13.18
C ASP A 234 2.17 -0.21 -11.79
N ALA A 235 3.07 0.73 -11.47
CA ALA A 235 3.68 0.82 -10.14
C ALA A 235 3.86 2.28 -9.68
N TYR A 236 3.27 2.63 -8.54
CA TYR A 236 3.29 4.00 -8.01
C TYR A 236 4.00 4.04 -6.66
N PHE A 237 5.12 4.76 -6.59
CA PHE A 237 5.98 4.80 -5.41
C PHE A 237 5.78 6.10 -4.63
N SER A 238 5.38 6.01 -3.37
CA SER A 238 5.42 7.13 -2.44
C SER A 238 6.84 7.38 -1.91
N ASN A 239 7.15 8.62 -1.56
CA ASN A 239 8.35 9.02 -0.80
C ASN A 239 9.72 8.68 -1.39
N LEU A 240 9.83 8.42 -2.68
CA LEU A 240 11.13 8.42 -3.33
C LEU A 240 11.61 9.87 -3.60
N GLY A 241 12.06 10.55 -2.54
CA GLY A 241 12.77 11.84 -2.59
C GLY A 241 11.96 13.11 -2.33
N ASN A 242 10.62 13.08 -2.35
CA ASN A 242 9.78 14.30 -2.37
C ASN A 242 8.65 14.37 -1.30
N ASN A 243 8.58 13.45 -0.33
CA ASN A 243 7.55 13.43 0.73
C ASN A 243 6.07 13.36 0.25
N TYR A 244 5.83 12.99 -1.02
CA TYR A 244 4.48 12.82 -1.56
C TYR A 244 4.03 11.37 -1.46
N ILE A 245 2.88 11.16 -0.81
CA ILE A 245 2.25 9.85 -0.68
C ILE A 245 1.23 9.66 -1.80
N GLN A 246 1.38 8.57 -2.56
CA GLN A 246 0.44 8.17 -3.60
C GLN A 246 -0.82 7.59 -2.95
N GLY A 247 -1.97 8.21 -3.17
CA GLY A 247 -3.25 7.80 -2.61
C GLY A 247 -3.92 6.68 -3.39
N ALA A 248 -5.16 6.38 -3.00
CA ALA A 248 -5.98 5.36 -3.65
C ALA A 248 -6.43 5.75 -5.06
N GLU A 249 -6.25 7.03 -5.45
CA GLU A 249 -6.54 7.50 -6.81
C GLU A 249 -5.71 6.74 -7.84
N ARG A 250 -4.44 6.44 -7.53
CA ARG A 250 -3.52 5.78 -8.44
C ARG A 250 -3.99 4.38 -8.83
N PRO A 251 -4.16 3.43 -7.89
CA PRO A 251 -4.65 2.11 -8.23
C PRO A 251 -6.08 2.10 -8.79
N ILE A 252 -6.99 2.94 -8.28
CA ILE A 252 -8.37 2.98 -8.81
C ILE A 252 -8.36 3.43 -10.27
N ASN A 253 -7.61 4.47 -10.61
CA ASN A 253 -7.60 4.97 -11.98
C ASN A 253 -6.86 4.03 -12.94
N SER A 254 -5.80 3.36 -12.46
CA SER A 254 -5.15 2.29 -13.20
C SER A 254 -6.11 1.13 -13.51
N LEU A 255 -6.95 0.72 -12.54
CA LEU A 255 -7.99 -0.28 -12.80
C LEU A 255 -9.03 0.19 -13.82
N ILE A 256 -9.49 1.45 -13.73
CA ILE A 256 -10.43 2.03 -14.70
C ILE A 256 -9.86 1.92 -16.12
N HIS A 257 -8.59 2.29 -16.29
CA HIS A 257 -7.88 2.22 -17.56
C HIS A 257 -7.74 0.78 -18.06
N HIS A 258 -7.07 -0.08 -17.29
CA HIS A 258 -6.70 -1.43 -17.75
C HIS A 258 -7.91 -2.35 -17.93
N LEU A 259 -8.95 -2.20 -17.10
CA LEU A 259 -10.20 -2.96 -17.24
C LEU A 259 -11.21 -2.27 -18.18
N LYS A 260 -10.86 -1.11 -18.74
CA LYS A 260 -11.72 -0.32 -19.65
C LYS A 260 -13.10 -0.03 -19.06
N LEU A 261 -13.13 0.37 -17.79
CA LEU A 261 -14.37 0.61 -17.06
C LEU A 261 -14.97 1.96 -17.44
N ASP A 262 -16.30 2.01 -17.58
CA ASP A 262 -17.02 3.26 -17.78
C ASP A 262 -17.14 4.03 -16.47
N SER A 263 -16.25 5.00 -16.26
CA SER A 263 -16.21 5.85 -15.07
C SER A 263 -17.50 6.60 -14.73
N ALA A 264 -18.39 6.84 -15.70
CA ALA A 264 -19.68 7.48 -15.45
C ALA A 264 -20.65 6.56 -14.68
N SER A 265 -20.46 5.25 -14.80
CA SER A 265 -21.27 4.22 -14.14
C SER A 265 -20.71 3.76 -12.79
N LEU A 266 -19.49 4.19 -12.44
CA LEU A 266 -18.77 3.69 -11.27
C LEU A 266 -19.09 4.49 -10.00
N VAL A 267 -19.23 3.75 -8.90
CA VAL A 267 -19.22 4.30 -7.54
C VAL A 267 -17.77 4.50 -7.11
N ILE A 268 -17.28 5.73 -7.22
CA ILE A 268 -15.92 6.12 -6.84
C ILE A 268 -15.99 7.04 -5.61
N PRO A 269 -15.57 6.55 -4.42
CA PRO A 269 -15.70 7.33 -3.20
C PRO A 269 -14.77 8.55 -3.23
N LYS A 270 -15.15 9.61 -2.51
CA LYS A 270 -14.23 10.72 -2.24
C LYS A 270 -12.93 10.19 -1.64
N LEU A 271 -11.82 10.57 -2.26
CA LEU A 271 -10.49 10.15 -1.85
C LEU A 271 -9.90 11.18 -0.89
N VAL A 272 -9.16 10.68 0.10
CA VAL A 272 -8.50 11.53 1.10
C VAL A 272 -7.01 11.27 0.99
N ASN A 273 -6.27 12.33 0.68
CA ASN A 273 -4.83 12.29 0.54
C ASN A 273 -4.21 12.93 1.78
N TYR A 274 -3.36 12.16 2.46
CA TYR A 274 -2.53 12.64 3.56
C TYR A 274 -1.07 12.45 3.18
N GLN A 275 -0.27 13.49 3.43
CA GLN A 275 1.17 13.42 3.28
C GLN A 275 1.79 13.04 4.64
N TYR A 276 2.70 12.08 4.61
CA TYR A 276 3.47 11.69 5.78
C TYR A 276 4.89 11.32 5.37
N GLN A 277 5.83 11.45 6.31
CA GLN A 277 7.17 10.89 6.16
C GLN A 277 7.17 9.47 6.72
N SER A 278 7.84 8.54 6.03
CA SER A 278 8.07 7.21 6.56
C SER A 278 9.48 6.78 6.19
N LEU A 279 10.30 6.69 7.23
CA LEU A 279 11.69 6.29 7.13
C LEU A 279 11.87 4.87 7.67
N TYR A 280 12.79 4.14 7.06
CA TYR A 280 13.34 2.93 7.59
C TYR A 280 13.84 3.21 9.00
N THR A 281 13.45 2.34 9.90
CA THR A 281 14.05 2.25 11.22
C THR A 281 14.53 0.82 11.31
N ALA A 282 15.80 0.63 11.69
CA ALA A 282 16.24 -0.69 12.13
C ALA A 282 15.23 -1.19 13.19
N PRO A 283 14.90 -2.49 13.25
CA PRO A 283 13.85 -2.99 14.13
C PRO A 283 14.03 -2.39 15.53
N TYR A 284 13.17 -1.44 15.91
CA TYR A 284 13.31 -0.64 17.14
C TYR A 284 13.47 -1.53 18.38
N TRP A 285 12.89 -2.72 18.31
CA TRP A 285 12.97 -3.79 19.30
C TRP A 285 14.34 -4.46 19.43
N ASN A 286 15.19 -4.43 18.40
CA ASN A 286 16.58 -4.89 18.53
C ASN A 286 17.42 -3.87 19.30
N LYS A 287 17.11 -2.57 19.17
CA LYS A 287 17.72 -1.51 19.99
C LYS A 287 17.21 -1.58 21.43
N VAL A 288 15.90 -1.73 21.63
CA VAL A 288 15.32 -1.93 22.97
C VAL A 288 15.82 -3.24 23.62
N ASP A 289 15.92 -4.36 22.90
CA ASP A 289 16.48 -5.62 23.43
C ASP A 289 17.98 -5.47 23.77
N ALA A 290 18.76 -4.78 22.92
CA ALA A 290 20.16 -4.50 23.22
C ALA A 290 20.32 -3.61 24.47
N GLU A 291 19.56 -2.51 24.56
CA GLU A 291 19.57 -1.60 25.71
C GLU A 291 19.07 -2.28 26.99
N VAL A 292 18.03 -3.11 26.91
CA VAL A 292 17.50 -3.87 28.06
C VAL A 292 18.49 -4.96 28.51
N ARG A 293 19.16 -5.67 27.59
CA ARG A 293 20.18 -6.66 27.96
C ARG A 293 21.41 -6.03 28.57
N ASP A 294 21.80 -4.86 28.09
CA ASP A 294 22.92 -4.07 28.62
C ASP A 294 22.61 -3.57 30.03
N VAL A 295 21.39 -3.05 30.26
CA VAL A 295 20.89 -2.63 31.59
C VAL A 295 20.76 -3.79 32.57
N LEU A 296 20.43 -4.99 32.08
CA LEU A 296 20.26 -6.19 32.92
C LEU A 296 21.53 -7.03 33.06
N GLU A 297 22.68 -6.59 32.51
CA GLU A 297 23.96 -7.32 32.49
C GLU A 297 23.85 -8.77 31.99
N ILE A 298 22.88 -9.06 31.12
CA ILE A 298 22.68 -10.39 30.54
C ILE A 298 23.63 -10.53 29.34
N GLY A 299 24.93 -10.59 29.64
CA GLY A 299 26.00 -10.75 28.67
C GLY A 299 26.07 -12.17 28.12
N GLY A 300 25.90 -12.31 26.80
CA GLY A 300 26.05 -13.59 26.11
C GLY A 300 25.82 -13.59 24.60
N ALA A 301 25.83 -12.45 23.91
CA ALA A 301 25.85 -12.42 22.45
C ALA A 301 27.23 -12.00 21.96
N SER A 302 27.83 -12.87 21.16
CA SER A 302 29.17 -12.80 20.56
C SER A 302 29.43 -11.49 19.82
N LYS A 303 30.71 -11.05 19.86
CA LYS A 303 31.30 -10.14 18.88
C LYS A 303 31.04 -10.60 17.44
#